data_AF-A0A1D6LEN6-F1
#
_entry.id   AF-A0A1D6LEN6-F1
#
_cell.length_a   1.000
_cell.length_b   1.000
_cell.length_c   1.000
_cell.angle_alpha   90.00
_cell.angle_beta   90.00
_cell.angle_gamma   90.00
#
_symmetry.space_group_name_H-M   'P 1'
#
loop_
_entity.id
_entity.type
_entity.pdbx_description
1 polymer ?
#
loop_
_entity_poly.entity_id
_entity_poly.type
_entity_poly.pdbx_seq_one_letter_code
_entity_poly.pdbx_strand_id
1 'polypeptide(L)'
;MNIDGDNGLACLTKISSASSASTVSPLPHMFVIKDLVVDMTNFYNQYKSVEPWLKRKDPPPQLGKEVPQTKADRAKLDGMYECILCACCSTSCPSYWWNPEEYLGPAALLHANRLPLWGTLMKPKPNMFMHLQARGYHGVSEKRNLRDHKRRLLAEKFELRGKLYKAVCRDPDLPLDMREKFRYKLSKLPRNSSMTRLRNRCIFTGRSRAVYKKFRMSRIVFRTLANKGELMGVKKASW
;
A
#
# COMPACT_ATOMS: atom_id res chain seq x y z
N MET A 1 -20.54 -17.27 11.74
CA MET A 1 -21.83 -17.12 11.05
C MET A 1 -22.66 -16.13 11.85
N ASN A 2 -23.69 -15.55 11.25
CA ASN A 2 -24.64 -14.75 12.00
C ASN A 2 -25.84 -15.63 12.37
N ILE A 3 -26.10 -15.78 13.66
CA ILE A 3 -27.15 -16.64 14.22
C ILE A 3 -28.05 -15.72 15.03
N ASP A 4 -29.32 -15.59 14.62
CA ASP A 4 -30.32 -14.77 15.29
C ASP A 4 -29.91 -13.29 15.50
N GLY A 5 -29.04 -12.76 14.61
CA GLY A 5 -28.54 -11.40 14.63
C GLY A 5 -27.10 -11.27 15.15
N ASP A 6 -26.60 -12.26 15.88
CA ASP A 6 -25.29 -12.22 16.52
C ASP A 6 -24.22 -13.02 15.76
N ASN A 7 -23.04 -12.42 15.60
CA ASN A 7 -21.91 -13.08 14.96
C ASN A 7 -21.21 -14.03 15.94
N GLY A 8 -21.24 -15.33 15.65
CA GLY A 8 -20.67 -16.35 16.52
C GLY A 8 -20.14 -17.59 15.79
N LEU A 9 -19.55 -18.48 16.59
CA LEU A 9 -19.10 -19.80 16.16
C LEU A 9 -20.27 -20.77 16.26
N ALA A 10 -20.78 -21.21 15.11
CA ALA A 10 -21.94 -22.10 15.06
C ALA A 10 -21.75 -23.41 15.84
N CYS A 11 -20.52 -23.90 15.96
CA CYS A 11 -20.21 -25.10 16.75
C CYS A 11 -20.31 -24.93 18.28
N LEU A 12 -20.27 -23.68 18.78
CA LEU A 12 -20.36 -23.37 20.21
C LEU A 12 -21.71 -22.73 20.59
N THR A 13 -22.41 -22.16 19.61
CA THR A 13 -23.71 -21.52 19.84
C THR A 13 -24.79 -22.59 20.04
N LYS A 14 -25.32 -22.70 21.26
CA LYS A 14 -26.44 -23.58 21.57
C LYS A 14 -27.74 -22.99 21.05
N ILE A 15 -28.50 -23.77 20.28
CA ILE A 15 -29.86 -23.42 19.86
C ILE A 15 -30.80 -23.69 21.03
N SER A 16 -31.59 -22.68 21.41
CA SER A 16 -32.57 -22.83 22.49
C SER A 16 -33.76 -23.68 22.02
N SER A 17 -34.25 -24.59 22.85
CA SER A 17 -35.45 -25.40 22.53
C SER A 17 -36.77 -24.63 22.68
N ALA A 18 -36.71 -23.39 23.19
CA ALA A 18 -37.87 -22.57 23.52
C ALA A 18 -38.15 -21.46 22.47
N SER A 19 -37.20 -21.15 21.59
CA SER A 19 -37.35 -20.13 20.56
C SER A 19 -38.03 -20.69 19.30
N SER A 20 -38.95 -19.91 18.73
CA SER A 20 -39.46 -20.13 17.37
C SER A 20 -38.30 -20.01 16.37
N ALA A 21 -38.04 -21.07 15.60
CA ALA A 21 -37.09 -21.18 14.48
C ALA A 21 -35.88 -20.20 14.47
N SER A 22 -34.68 -20.69 14.76
CA SER A 22 -33.45 -19.90 14.61
C SER A 22 -33.11 -19.64 13.14
N THR A 23 -32.71 -18.40 12.86
CA THR A 23 -32.28 -17.95 11.54
C THR A 23 -30.76 -17.90 11.48
N VAL A 24 -30.17 -18.70 10.59
CA VAL A 24 -28.72 -18.71 10.36
C VAL A 24 -28.43 -18.06 9.01
N SER A 25 -27.53 -17.08 9.02
CA SER A 25 -27.08 -16.37 7.84
C SER A 25 -25.54 -16.37 7.75
N PRO A 26 -24.98 -16.22 6.53
CA PRO A 26 -23.54 -16.08 6.36
C PRO A 26 -23.02 -14.88 7.16
N LEU A 27 -21.69 -14.81 7.35
CA LEU A 27 -21.09 -13.63 7.96
C LEU A 27 -21.42 -12.38 7.14
N PRO A 28 -21.88 -11.29 7.79
CA PRO A 28 -22.33 -10.11 7.08
C PRO A 28 -21.16 -9.37 6.43
N HIS A 29 -21.45 -8.64 5.36
CA HIS A 29 -20.49 -7.81 4.61
C HIS A 29 -19.27 -8.56 4.05
N MET A 30 -19.44 -9.86 3.78
CA MET A 30 -18.51 -10.67 2.99
C MET A 30 -19.23 -11.22 1.76
N PHE A 31 -18.49 -11.47 0.69
CA PHE A 31 -19.07 -12.09 -0.49
C PHE A 31 -19.42 -13.54 -0.18
N VAL A 32 -20.67 -13.92 -0.44
CA VAL A 32 -21.13 -15.29 -0.25
C VAL A 32 -20.72 -16.11 -1.47
N ILE A 33 -19.96 -17.18 -1.25
CA ILE A 33 -19.59 -18.13 -2.31
C ILE A 33 -20.77 -19.07 -2.55
N LYS A 34 -21.25 -19.70 -1.48
CA LYS A 34 -22.38 -20.64 -1.52
C LYS A 34 -22.96 -20.83 -0.12
N ASP A 35 -24.29 -20.78 0.01
CA ASP A 35 -25.02 -20.97 1.26
C ASP A 35 -24.48 -20.09 2.40
N LEU A 36 -23.85 -20.69 3.41
CA LEU A 36 -23.25 -20.00 4.56
C LEU A 36 -21.73 -19.76 4.41
N VAL A 37 -21.14 -20.21 3.30
CA VAL A 37 -19.70 -20.09 3.02
C VAL A 37 -19.42 -18.73 2.38
N VAL A 38 -18.54 -17.98 3.03
CA VAL A 38 -18.12 -16.63 2.62
C VAL A 38 -16.68 -16.62 2.11
N ASP A 39 -16.37 -15.66 1.24
CA ASP A 39 -15.02 -15.39 0.78
C ASP A 39 -14.22 -14.62 1.83
N MET A 40 -13.22 -15.31 2.39
CA MET A 40 -12.32 -14.78 3.42
C MET A 40 -11.02 -14.20 2.83
N THR A 41 -10.89 -14.11 1.51
CA THR A 41 -9.64 -13.71 0.84
C THR A 41 -9.16 -12.33 1.28
N ASN A 42 -10.06 -11.34 1.34
CA ASN A 42 -9.69 -9.99 1.81
C ASN A 42 -9.20 -10.00 3.26
N PHE A 43 -9.92 -10.70 4.14
CA PHE A 43 -9.56 -10.83 5.55
C PHE A 43 -8.17 -11.44 5.74
N TYR A 44 -7.86 -12.53 5.03
CA TYR A 44 -6.54 -13.15 5.09
C TYR A 44 -5.44 -12.28 4.45
N ASN A 45 -5.75 -11.52 3.40
CA ASN A 45 -4.80 -10.58 2.81
C ASN A 45 -4.43 -9.47 3.79
N GLN A 46 -5.40 -8.93 4.52
CA GLN A 46 -5.15 -7.94 5.57
C GLN A 46 -4.34 -8.53 6.72
N TYR A 47 -4.68 -9.74 7.18
CA TYR A 47 -3.89 -10.47 8.16
C TYR A 47 -2.44 -10.68 7.69
N LYS A 48 -2.24 -11.04 6.42
CA LYS A 48 -0.89 -11.20 5.85
C LYS A 48 -0.14 -9.87 5.76
N SER A 49 -0.83 -8.75 5.50
CA SER A 49 -0.20 -7.43 5.38
C SER A 49 0.40 -6.91 6.69
N VAL A 50 -0.12 -7.34 7.85
CA VAL A 50 0.45 -6.97 9.16
C VAL A 50 1.66 -7.83 9.53
N GLU A 51 1.99 -8.82 8.69
CA GLU A 51 3.16 -9.68 8.83
C GLU A 51 3.27 -10.31 10.24
N PRO A 52 2.30 -11.16 10.64
CA PRO A 52 2.04 -11.58 12.03
C PRO A 52 3.02 -12.63 12.56
N TRP A 53 4.26 -12.61 12.07
CA TRP A 53 5.37 -13.46 12.52
C TRP A 53 6.41 -12.67 13.30
N LEU A 54 7.18 -13.37 14.13
CA LEU A 54 8.20 -12.75 14.97
C LEU A 54 9.34 -12.17 14.10
N LYS A 55 9.48 -10.84 14.11
CA LYS A 55 10.54 -10.14 13.40
C LYS A 55 11.63 -9.68 14.36
N ARG A 56 12.71 -10.44 14.43
CA ARG A 56 13.88 -10.08 15.22
C ARG A 56 14.74 -9.04 14.51
N LYS A 57 15.39 -8.17 15.28
CA LYS A 57 16.42 -7.25 14.78
C LYS A 57 17.78 -7.92 14.79
N ASP A 58 18.10 -8.59 15.89
CA ASP A 58 19.39 -9.23 16.11
C ASP A 58 19.34 -10.74 15.84
N PRO A 59 20.44 -11.35 15.38
CA PRO A 59 20.54 -12.80 15.19
C PRO A 59 20.48 -13.53 16.56
N PRO A 60 20.07 -14.82 16.59
CA PRO A 60 20.09 -15.62 17.82
C PRO A 60 21.50 -15.62 18.44
N PRO A 61 21.62 -15.50 19.78
CA PRO A 61 22.91 -15.56 20.46
C PRO A 61 23.68 -16.84 20.14
N GLN A 62 22.96 -17.94 19.94
CA GLN A 62 23.51 -19.22 19.53
C GLN A 62 22.61 -19.87 18.48
N LEU A 63 23.19 -20.28 17.36
CA LEU A 63 22.45 -20.94 16.27
C LEU A 63 21.93 -22.30 16.75
N GLY A 64 20.65 -22.59 16.50
CA GLY A 64 20.02 -23.87 16.87
C GLY A 64 19.57 -24.00 18.33
N LYS A 65 19.78 -22.98 19.17
CA LYS A 65 19.22 -22.92 20.52
C LYS A 65 17.97 -22.03 20.59
N GLU A 66 17.08 -22.38 21.50
CA GLU A 66 15.92 -21.55 21.85
C GLU A 66 16.35 -20.23 22.49
N VAL A 67 15.50 -19.20 22.33
CA VAL A 67 15.69 -17.90 22.97
C VAL A 67 14.81 -17.88 24.22
N PRO A 68 15.38 -17.75 25.43
CA PRO A 68 14.58 -17.77 26.65
C PRO A 68 13.68 -16.54 26.73
N GLN A 69 12.43 -16.73 27.14
CA GLN A 69 11.44 -15.68 27.37
C GLN A 69 11.05 -15.65 28.85
N THR A 70 10.96 -14.46 29.45
CA THR A 70 10.56 -14.33 30.85
C THR A 70 9.05 -14.57 31.03
N LYS A 71 8.62 -15.02 32.21
CA LYS A 71 7.19 -15.19 32.52
C LYS A 71 6.42 -13.86 32.42
N ALA A 72 7.04 -12.76 32.85
CA ALA A 72 6.46 -11.42 32.76
C ALA A 72 6.25 -10.98 31.29
N ASP A 73 7.18 -11.28 30.39
CA ASP A 73 7.02 -10.99 28.97
C ASP A 73 6.01 -11.93 28.30
N ARG A 74 5.92 -13.18 28.75
CA ARG A 74 4.89 -14.12 28.27
C ARG A 74 3.48 -13.66 28.65
N ALA A 75 3.31 -13.14 29.86
CA ALA A 75 2.03 -12.65 30.37
C ALA A 75 1.48 -11.47 29.56
N LYS A 76 2.36 -10.62 28.98
CA LYS A 76 1.95 -9.51 28.10
C LYS A 76 1.20 -9.97 26.85
N LEU A 77 1.24 -11.26 26.51
CA LEU A 77 0.68 -11.79 25.28
C LEU A 77 -0.65 -12.47 25.48
N ASP A 78 -0.97 -12.83 26.74
CA ASP A 78 -2.20 -13.52 27.09
C ASP A 78 -3.43 -12.72 26.64
N GLY A 79 -4.46 -13.41 26.13
CA GLY A 79 -5.58 -12.79 25.41
C GLY A 79 -5.30 -12.40 23.95
N MET A 80 -4.11 -11.90 23.61
CA MET A 80 -3.80 -11.46 22.23
C MET A 80 -3.47 -12.61 21.28
N TYR A 81 -2.87 -13.69 21.78
CA TYR A 81 -2.52 -14.85 20.94
C TYR A 81 -3.68 -15.82 20.70
N GLU A 82 -4.78 -15.67 21.45
CA GLU A 82 -5.94 -16.57 21.45
C GLU A 82 -6.87 -16.38 20.25
N CYS A 83 -6.63 -15.36 19.42
CA CYS A 83 -7.42 -15.14 18.22
C CYS A 83 -7.29 -16.33 17.25
N ILE A 84 -8.43 -16.98 16.99
CA ILE A 84 -8.55 -18.12 16.07
C ILE A 84 -8.91 -17.72 14.63
N LEU A 85 -8.83 -16.43 14.30
CA LEU A 85 -9.13 -15.90 12.96
C LEU A 85 -10.55 -16.23 12.44
N CYS A 86 -11.55 -16.25 13.31
CA CYS A 86 -12.94 -16.52 12.94
C CYS A 86 -13.67 -15.37 12.20
N ALA A 87 -13.01 -14.20 12.08
CA ALA A 87 -13.53 -12.96 11.51
C ALA A 87 -14.83 -12.38 12.10
N CYS A 88 -15.38 -12.94 13.18
CA CYS A 88 -16.61 -12.44 13.80
C CYS A 88 -16.47 -10.98 14.28
N CYS A 89 -15.30 -10.61 14.81
CA CYS A 89 -15.03 -9.23 15.25
C CYS A 89 -14.96 -8.24 14.07
N SER A 90 -14.31 -8.62 12.96
CA SER A 90 -14.22 -7.77 11.77
C SER A 90 -15.58 -7.59 11.11
N THR A 91 -16.34 -8.68 11.00
CA THR A 91 -17.68 -8.67 10.41
C THR A 91 -18.75 -8.12 11.35
N SER A 92 -18.47 -7.90 12.63
CA SER A 92 -19.37 -7.17 13.53
C SER A 92 -19.10 -5.66 13.54
N CYS A 93 -17.98 -5.21 12.96
CA CYS A 93 -17.53 -3.83 13.06
C CYS A 93 -18.08 -2.99 11.90
N PRO A 94 -18.92 -1.96 12.16
CA PRO A 94 -19.49 -1.12 11.10
C PRO A 94 -18.43 -0.38 10.29
N SER A 95 -17.31 0.01 10.92
CA SER A 95 -16.19 0.66 10.24
C SER A 95 -15.53 -0.24 9.20
N TYR A 96 -15.48 -1.55 9.48
CA TYR A 96 -14.97 -2.54 8.54
C TYR A 96 -15.91 -2.76 7.37
N TRP A 97 -17.23 -2.65 7.60
CA TRP A 97 -18.22 -2.72 6.53
C TRP A 97 -18.14 -1.55 5.58
N TRP A 98 -17.93 -0.34 6.13
CA TRP A 98 -17.89 0.88 5.34
C TRP A 98 -16.60 1.03 4.52
N ASN A 99 -15.47 0.58 5.05
CA ASN A 99 -14.17 0.75 4.40
C ASN A 99 -13.27 -0.48 4.57
N PRO A 100 -13.61 -1.63 3.97
CA PRO A 100 -12.85 -2.86 4.08
C PRO A 100 -11.51 -2.83 3.34
N GLU A 101 -11.25 -1.82 2.50
CA GLU A 101 -9.97 -1.69 1.78
C GLU A 101 -8.91 -0.97 2.63
N GLU A 102 -9.30 0.07 3.37
CA GLU A 102 -8.38 0.88 4.17
C GLU A 102 -8.34 0.45 5.64
N TYR A 103 -9.49 0.10 6.23
CA TYR A 103 -9.55 -0.35 7.61
C TYR A 103 -9.28 -1.85 7.71
N LEU A 104 -8.12 -2.20 8.27
CA LEU A 104 -7.65 -3.59 8.41
C LEU A 104 -8.55 -4.46 9.31
N GLY A 105 -9.35 -3.84 10.18
CA GLY A 105 -10.23 -4.54 11.10
C GLY A 105 -9.58 -4.93 12.44
N PRO A 106 -10.40 -5.25 13.44
CA PRO A 106 -9.96 -5.54 14.81
C PRO A 106 -9.02 -6.76 14.90
N ALA A 107 -9.26 -7.82 14.12
CA ALA A 107 -8.39 -8.99 14.13
C ALA A 107 -6.96 -8.66 13.68
N ALA A 108 -6.82 -7.98 12.54
CA ALA A 108 -5.51 -7.59 12.01
C ALA A 108 -4.80 -6.61 12.95
N LEU A 109 -5.52 -5.68 13.57
CA LEU A 109 -4.97 -4.75 14.56
C LEU A 109 -4.50 -5.45 15.85
N LEU A 110 -5.26 -6.44 16.34
CA LEU A 110 -4.85 -7.26 17.48
C LEU A 110 -3.53 -7.99 17.19
N HIS A 111 -3.43 -8.61 16.01
CA HIS A 111 -2.21 -9.30 15.58
C HIS A 111 -1.04 -8.35 15.35
N ALA A 112 -1.30 -7.13 14.87
CA ALA A 112 -0.29 -6.09 14.76
C ALA A 112 0.23 -5.64 16.14
N ASN A 113 -0.63 -5.59 17.16
CA ASN A 113 -0.26 -5.20 18.53
C ASN A 113 0.47 -6.31 19.31
N ARG A 114 0.20 -7.59 19.00
CA ARG A 114 0.85 -8.74 19.63
C ARG A 114 2.38 -8.74 19.49
N LEU A 115 2.90 -8.38 18.32
CA LEU A 115 4.32 -8.48 17.98
C LEU A 115 5.25 -7.39 18.59
N PRO A 116 4.86 -6.11 18.71
CA PRO A 116 5.65 -5.08 19.40
C PRO A 116 6.09 -5.45 20.81
N LEU A 117 5.32 -6.29 21.49
CA LEU A 117 5.54 -6.66 22.89
C LEU A 117 6.56 -7.80 23.06
N TRP A 118 6.86 -8.55 22.00
CA TRP A 118 7.87 -9.61 21.99
C TRP A 118 9.32 -9.10 21.87
N GLY A 119 9.52 -7.87 21.40
CA GLY A 119 10.84 -7.30 21.16
C GLY A 119 10.86 -5.85 21.59
N THR A 120 11.59 -5.57 22.66
CA THR A 120 11.89 -4.25 23.22
C THR A 120 11.76 -3.10 22.21
N LEU A 121 10.87 -2.16 22.55
CA LEU A 121 10.76 -0.84 21.93
C LEU A 121 10.52 -0.86 20.41
N MET A 122 9.25 -1.00 20.02
CA MET A 122 8.80 -0.44 18.75
C MET A 122 8.83 1.10 18.84
N LYS A 123 9.98 1.70 18.49
CA LYS A 123 9.86 2.86 17.60
C LYS A 123 9.37 2.30 16.26
N PRO A 124 8.30 2.87 15.68
CA PRO A 124 7.69 2.34 14.46
C PRO A 124 8.80 2.11 13.45
N LYS A 125 8.94 0.88 12.94
CA LYS A 125 9.78 0.67 11.77
C LYS A 125 9.12 1.49 10.68
N PRO A 126 9.78 2.53 10.24
CA PRO A 126 9.17 3.43 9.30
C PRO A 126 9.15 2.60 8.00
N ASN A 127 8.03 2.62 7.25
CA ASN A 127 7.75 1.78 6.06
C ASN A 127 9.00 1.54 5.17
N MET A 128 9.03 0.57 4.24
CA MET A 128 10.17 0.43 3.31
C MET A 128 10.55 1.75 2.57
N PHE A 129 9.61 2.71 2.52
CA PHE A 129 9.83 4.12 2.14
C PHE A 129 10.79 4.90 3.06
N MET A 130 10.82 4.58 4.35
CA MET A 130 11.57 5.23 5.41
C MET A 130 12.84 4.47 5.86
N HIS A 131 13.04 3.20 5.48
CA HIS A 131 14.37 2.58 5.64
C HIS A 131 15.43 3.25 4.71
N LEU A 132 14.96 3.93 3.67
CA LEU A 132 15.72 4.92 2.87
C LEU A 132 15.88 6.28 3.57
N GLN A 133 14.95 6.68 4.45
CA GLN A 133 15.04 7.91 5.24
C GLN A 133 16.09 7.80 6.36
N ALA A 134 16.28 6.62 6.95
CA ALA A 134 17.29 6.39 8.00
C ALA A 134 18.76 6.54 7.54
N ARG A 135 19.01 6.58 6.23
CA ARG A 135 20.34 6.77 5.62
C ARG A 135 20.63 8.20 5.14
N GLY A 136 19.86 9.19 5.60
CA GLY A 136 20.15 10.61 5.30
C GLY A 136 19.74 11.09 3.91
N TYR A 137 18.77 10.45 3.26
CA TYR A 137 18.16 10.94 2.03
C TYR A 137 16.71 11.38 2.28
N HIS A 138 16.53 12.58 2.87
CA HIS A 138 15.81 13.73 2.28
C HIS A 138 14.99 14.60 3.25
N GLY A 139 15.40 15.87 3.36
CA GLY A 139 14.52 17.02 3.55
C GLY A 139 14.40 17.94 2.31
N VAL A 140 15.08 17.62 1.19
CA VAL A 140 15.19 18.54 0.03
C VAL A 140 14.75 17.93 -1.33
N SER A 141 14.82 16.61 -1.56
CA SER A 141 14.41 16.04 -2.87
C SER A 141 12.92 15.78 -3.00
N GLU A 142 12.22 15.62 -1.87
CA GLU A 142 10.78 15.38 -1.82
C GLU A 142 10.00 16.54 -2.48
N LYS A 143 10.35 17.79 -2.15
CA LYS A 143 9.72 18.99 -2.76
C LYS A 143 9.95 19.11 -4.28
N ARG A 144 11.03 18.57 -4.83
CA ARG A 144 11.32 18.62 -6.28
C ARG A 144 10.54 17.56 -7.05
N ASN A 145 10.45 16.36 -6.48
CA ASN A 145 9.65 15.28 -7.05
C ASN A 145 8.15 15.60 -6.96
N LEU A 146 7.68 16.16 -5.84
CA LEU A 146 6.30 16.65 -5.70
C LEU A 146 5.95 17.71 -6.74
N ARG A 147 6.85 18.67 -7.00
CA ARG A 147 6.65 19.67 -8.06
C ARG A 147 6.62 19.05 -9.46
N ASP A 148 7.48 18.07 -9.74
CA ASP A 148 7.47 17.37 -11.03
C ASP A 148 6.19 16.53 -11.20
N HIS A 149 5.72 15.88 -10.13
CA HIS A 149 4.48 15.12 -10.11
C HIS A 149 3.26 16.02 -10.38
N LYS A 150 3.15 17.17 -9.70
CA LYS A 150 2.10 18.17 -9.99
C LYS A 150 2.11 18.63 -11.47
N ARG A 151 3.30 18.77 -12.08
CA ARG A 151 3.39 19.11 -13.51
C ARG A 151 2.93 17.97 -14.41
N ARG A 152 3.19 16.72 -14.06
CA ARG A 152 2.73 15.55 -14.82
C ARG A 152 1.20 15.50 -14.86
N LEU A 153 0.56 15.65 -13.69
CA LEU A 153 -0.90 15.70 -13.59
C LEU A 153 -1.50 16.86 -14.40
N LEU A 154 -0.88 18.04 -14.36
CA LEU A 154 -1.29 19.17 -15.19
C LEU A 154 -1.10 18.90 -16.68
N ALA A 155 0.02 18.27 -17.07
CA ALA A 155 0.30 17.96 -18.47
C ALA A 155 -0.70 16.95 -19.04
N GLU A 156 -1.04 15.93 -18.26
CA GLU A 156 -2.08 14.95 -18.59
C GLU A 156 -3.45 15.62 -18.76
N LYS A 157 -3.86 16.46 -17.79
CA LYS A 157 -5.13 17.20 -17.85
C LYS A 157 -5.29 18.03 -19.13
N PHE A 158 -4.21 18.62 -19.63
CA PHE A 158 -4.24 19.50 -20.82
C PHE A 158 -3.68 18.85 -22.09
N GLU A 159 -3.42 17.54 -22.10
CA GLU A 159 -2.77 16.87 -23.21
C GLU A 159 -3.58 16.96 -24.50
N LEU A 160 -4.84 16.52 -24.46
CA LEU A 160 -5.74 16.53 -25.61
C LEU A 160 -5.95 17.95 -26.12
N ARG A 161 -6.27 18.88 -25.21
CA ARG A 161 -6.49 20.29 -25.54
C ARG A 161 -5.26 20.93 -26.19
N GLY A 162 -4.07 20.65 -25.66
CA GLY A 162 -2.81 21.13 -26.20
C GLY A 162 -2.46 20.52 -27.56
N LYS A 163 -2.76 19.24 -27.79
CA LYS A 163 -2.57 18.58 -29.10
C LYS A 163 -3.51 19.15 -30.16
N LEU A 164 -4.79 19.29 -29.84
CA LEU A 164 -5.81 19.85 -30.74
C LEU A 164 -5.45 21.27 -31.17
N TYR A 165 -5.11 22.14 -30.22
CA TYR A 165 -4.74 23.53 -30.54
C TYR A 165 -3.49 23.60 -31.41
N LYS A 166 -2.50 22.73 -31.17
CA LYS A 166 -1.29 22.68 -31.99
C LYS A 166 -1.54 22.14 -33.40
N ALA A 167 -2.46 21.17 -33.56
CA ALA A 167 -2.85 20.65 -34.86
C ALA A 167 -3.46 21.77 -35.71
N VAL A 168 -4.49 22.43 -35.18
CA VAL A 168 -5.14 23.57 -35.85
C VAL A 168 -4.18 24.69 -36.22
N CYS A 169 -3.19 24.98 -35.36
CA CYS A 169 -2.18 26.00 -35.67
C CYS A 169 -1.18 25.60 -36.76
N ARG A 170 -1.01 24.29 -37.01
CA ARG A 170 -0.05 23.72 -37.96
C ARG A 170 -0.65 23.54 -39.35
N ASP A 171 -1.96 23.31 -39.44
CA ASP A 171 -2.66 23.07 -40.70
C ASP A 171 -2.61 24.32 -41.60
N PRO A 172 -2.05 24.24 -42.83
CA PRO A 172 -1.92 25.39 -43.71
C PRO A 172 -3.25 25.80 -44.37
N ASP A 173 -4.17 24.85 -44.54
CA ASP A 173 -5.44 25.03 -45.26
C ASP A 173 -6.48 25.84 -44.46
N LEU A 174 -6.26 25.99 -43.15
CA LEU A 174 -7.17 26.72 -42.28
C LEU A 174 -6.98 28.25 -42.40
N PRO A 175 -8.06 29.04 -42.36
CA PRO A 175 -7.99 30.50 -42.38
C PRO A 175 -7.05 31.06 -41.30
N LEU A 176 -6.32 32.13 -41.63
CA LEU A 176 -5.35 32.76 -40.73
C LEU A 176 -5.99 33.15 -39.39
N ASP A 177 -7.15 33.81 -39.42
CA ASP A 177 -7.90 34.26 -38.25
C ASP A 177 -8.20 33.12 -37.27
N MET A 178 -8.54 31.95 -37.80
CA MET A 178 -8.80 30.77 -36.98
C MET A 178 -7.51 30.30 -36.30
N ARG A 179 -6.42 30.21 -37.05
CA ARG A 179 -5.10 29.82 -36.51
C ARG A 179 -4.64 30.79 -35.43
N GLU A 180 -4.83 32.09 -35.61
CA GLU A 180 -4.49 33.11 -34.63
C GLU A 180 -5.31 32.98 -33.34
N LYS A 181 -6.62 32.75 -33.44
CA LYS A 181 -7.48 32.49 -32.27
C LYS A 181 -6.98 31.28 -31.47
N PHE A 182 -6.57 30.20 -32.14
CA PHE A 182 -6.03 29.02 -31.47
C PHE A 182 -4.60 29.20 -30.95
N ARG A 183 -3.75 29.99 -31.62
CA ARG A 183 -2.44 30.41 -31.09
C ARG A 183 -2.60 31.19 -29.78
N TYR A 184 -3.55 32.11 -29.72
CA TYR A 184 -3.87 32.85 -28.50
C TYR A 184 -4.37 31.93 -27.38
N LYS A 185 -5.29 31.00 -27.70
CA LYS A 185 -5.77 29.97 -26.74
C LYS A 185 -4.63 29.07 -26.25
N LEU A 186 -3.69 28.72 -27.12
CA LEU A 186 -2.51 27.92 -26.76
C LEU A 186 -1.60 28.69 -25.80
N SER A 187 -1.38 29.98 -26.04
CA SER A 187 -0.59 30.86 -25.16
C SER A 187 -1.20 31.03 -23.77
N LYS A 188 -2.53 30.94 -23.65
CA LYS A 188 -3.25 31.01 -22.37
C LYS A 188 -3.14 29.75 -21.52
N LEU A 189 -2.70 28.62 -22.07
CA LEU A 189 -2.56 27.40 -21.28
C LEU A 189 -1.47 27.56 -20.20
N PRO A 190 -1.64 26.95 -19.01
CA PRO A 190 -0.64 27.02 -17.96
C PRO A 190 0.73 26.52 -18.45
N ARG A 191 1.78 27.33 -18.33
CA ARG A 191 3.12 26.96 -18.84
C ARG A 191 3.62 25.60 -18.34
N ASN A 192 3.26 25.22 -17.13
CA ASN A 192 3.64 23.97 -16.48
C ASN A 192 2.93 22.70 -17.02
N SER A 193 1.89 22.84 -17.85
CA SER A 193 1.24 21.70 -18.53
C SER A 193 1.99 21.22 -19.77
N SER A 194 3.02 21.95 -20.21
CA SER A 194 3.82 21.53 -21.36
C SER A 194 4.66 20.29 -21.04
N MET A 195 4.52 19.25 -21.88
CA MET A 195 5.28 17.99 -21.80
C MET A 195 6.80 18.23 -21.79
N THR A 196 7.29 19.25 -22.49
CA THR A 196 8.72 19.60 -22.57
C THR A 196 9.32 19.99 -21.21
N ARG A 197 8.49 20.41 -20.24
CA ARG A 197 8.95 20.82 -18.90
C ARG A 197 9.05 19.65 -17.92
N LEU A 198 8.56 18.48 -18.29
CA LEU A 198 8.64 17.30 -17.45
C LEU A 198 10.08 16.78 -17.45
N ARG A 199 10.57 16.32 -16.29
CA ARG A 199 11.92 15.75 -16.17
C ARG A 199 11.83 14.33 -15.61
N ASN A 200 12.55 13.39 -16.21
CA ASN A 200 12.69 12.06 -15.64
C ASN A 200 13.66 12.10 -14.46
N ARG A 201 13.10 12.10 -13.24
CA ARG A 201 13.83 12.10 -11.97
C ARG A 201 13.89 10.70 -11.37
N CYS A 202 14.92 10.46 -10.56
CA CYS A 202 15.00 9.27 -9.72
C CYS A 202 13.89 9.30 -8.67
N ILE A 203 13.16 8.19 -8.53
CA ILE A 203 12.09 8.05 -7.52
C ILE A 203 12.68 8.17 -6.11
N PHE A 204 13.78 7.47 -5.84
CA PHE A 204 14.40 7.42 -4.50
C PHE A 204 15.12 8.72 -4.10
N THR A 205 15.88 9.32 -5.02
CA THR A 205 16.80 10.43 -4.69
C THR A 205 16.41 11.79 -5.27
N GLY A 206 15.42 11.85 -6.17
CA GLY A 206 15.04 13.06 -6.91
C GLY A 206 16.10 13.61 -7.87
N ARG A 207 17.19 12.87 -8.11
CA ARG A 207 18.27 13.22 -9.05
C ARG A 207 17.71 13.44 -10.45
N SER A 208 18.10 14.54 -11.10
CA SER A 208 17.56 15.00 -12.40
C SER A 208 18.29 14.45 -13.63
N ARG A 209 19.45 13.84 -13.45
CA ARG A 209 20.36 13.37 -14.52
C ARG A 209 20.86 11.96 -14.21
N ALA A 210 21.25 11.24 -15.25
CA ALA A 210 21.70 9.85 -15.17
C ALA A 210 20.68 8.94 -14.45
N VAL A 211 19.45 8.96 -14.96
CA VAL A 211 18.31 8.16 -14.49
C VAL A 211 17.97 7.16 -15.58
N TYR A 212 17.97 5.87 -15.25
CA TYR A 212 17.57 4.83 -16.19
C TYR A 212 16.06 4.88 -16.39
N LYS A 213 15.59 5.02 -17.64
CA LYS A 213 14.15 5.14 -17.96
C LYS A 213 13.36 3.91 -17.51
N LYS A 214 13.90 2.71 -17.74
CA LYS A 214 13.26 1.41 -17.39
C LYS A 214 13.05 1.27 -15.89
N PHE A 215 14.09 1.53 -15.10
CA PHE A 215 14.07 1.32 -13.64
C PHE A 215 13.63 2.56 -12.84
N ARG A 216 13.49 3.72 -13.49
CA ARG A 216 13.15 5.02 -12.87
C ARG A 216 14.02 5.40 -11.66
N MET A 217 15.26 4.92 -11.64
CA MET A 217 16.23 5.14 -10.58
C MET A 217 17.54 5.73 -11.12
N SER A 218 18.24 6.47 -10.26
CA SER A 218 19.55 7.04 -10.60
C SER A 218 20.61 5.94 -10.71
N ARG A 219 21.66 6.20 -11.49
CA ARG A 219 22.81 5.29 -11.63
C ARG A 219 23.42 4.85 -10.28
N ILE A 220 23.39 5.71 -9.27
CA ILE A 220 23.97 5.43 -7.95
C ILE A 220 23.13 4.37 -7.24
N VAL A 221 21.82 4.64 -7.12
CA VAL A 221 20.87 3.73 -6.47
C VAL A 221 20.82 2.40 -7.23
N PHE A 222 20.80 2.45 -8.56
CA PHE A 222 20.85 1.25 -9.39
C PHE A 222 22.06 0.37 -9.08
N ARG A 223 23.27 0.96 -9.02
CA ARG A 223 24.49 0.21 -8.69
C ARG A 223 24.44 -0.36 -7.27
N THR A 224 23.95 0.42 -6.30
CA THR A 224 23.82 -0.03 -4.91
C THR A 224 22.87 -1.22 -4.78
N LEU A 225 21.72 -1.19 -5.47
CA LEU A 225 20.74 -2.28 -5.44
C LEU A 225 21.23 -3.50 -6.24
N ALA A 226 21.85 -3.30 -7.39
CA ALA A 226 22.44 -4.36 -8.19
C ALA A 226 23.53 -5.12 -7.43
N ASN A 227 24.43 -4.41 -6.74
CA ASN A 227 25.50 -5.03 -5.96
C ASN A 227 24.97 -5.84 -4.76
N LYS A 228 23.80 -5.49 -4.23
CA LYS A 228 23.14 -6.25 -3.17
C LYS A 228 22.35 -7.46 -3.68
N GLY A 229 22.19 -7.61 -4.99
CA GLY A 229 21.36 -8.65 -5.59
C GLY A 229 19.84 -8.40 -5.47
N GLU A 230 19.42 -7.18 -5.10
CA GLU A 230 17.99 -6.84 -4.96
C GLU A 230 17.29 -6.64 -6.33
N LEU A 231 18.07 -6.52 -7.42
CA LEU A 231 17.55 -6.38 -8.78
C LEU A 231 17.57 -7.72 -9.51
N MET A 232 16.39 -8.27 -9.77
CA MET A 232 16.24 -9.54 -10.48
C MET A 232 16.84 -9.49 -11.88
N GLY A 233 17.65 -10.49 -12.22
CA GLY A 233 18.27 -10.64 -13.55
C GLY A 233 19.41 -9.66 -13.85
N VAL A 234 19.81 -8.81 -12.89
CA VAL A 234 20.95 -7.92 -13.07
C VAL A 234 22.21 -8.58 -12.52
N LYS A 235 23.10 -8.99 -13.42
CA LYS A 235 24.44 -9.50 -13.09
C LYS A 235 25.50 -8.58 -13.69
N LYS A 236 26.69 -8.57 -13.10
CA LYS A 236 27.84 -7.89 -13.70
C LYS A 236 28.18 -8.61 -15.00
N ALA A 237 28.30 -7.88 -16.10
CA ALA A 237 28.76 -8.45 -17.36
C ALA A 237 30.23 -8.88 -17.18
N SER A 238 30.50 -10.13 -17.52
CA SER A 238 31.85 -10.70 -17.72
C SER A 238 31.88 -11.19 -19.15
N TRP A 239 32.81 -10.65 -19.93
CA TRP A 239 33.18 -11.16 -21.25
C TRP A 239 34.43 -12.01 -21.11
#